data_AF-A0A6A6HZA0-F1
#
_entry.id   AF-A0A6A6HZA0-F1
#
_cell.length_a   1.000
_cell.length_b   1.000
_cell.length_c   1.000
_cell.angle_alpha   90.00
_cell.angle_beta   90.00
_cell.angle_gamma   90.00
#
_symmetry.space_group_name_H-M   'P 1'
#
loop_
_entity.id
_entity.type
_entity.pdbx_description
1 polymer ?
#
loop_
_entity_poly.entity_id
_entity_poly.type
_entity_poly.pdbx_seq_one_letter_code
_entity_poly.pdbx_strand_id
1 'polypeptide(L)'
;MASPKGKGKAPAAASSSSATPSIPLPTRLQRKLAPFRKAALGIAEGIQSTAESAITDIVRQDPAYDHLLPKSTYYKYVEDDVTFYEVTREPRASGATDCKGSVEASLWRGAIMHTNCQKAVYCLLEKVREVLSGDPDVEQVDWLQRVIQPTNVFFPSDRDDEVPIYTHDIMRIKSRQGSFFVLDVTFDQFGLEKWLFTMKEYNDLELIQVMRPNKVKEDAVIAELLKQGPGLPAVKAGVERAMAEAETEWAKEGVRWENFETLTDHQRERLLSGLADRVQQRVVEARTSAP
;
A
#
# COMPACT_ATOMS: atom_id res chain seq x y z
N MET A 1 -56.55 18.18 60.85
CA MET A 1 -55.65 17.05 60.52
C MET A 1 -55.52 16.97 59.01
N ALA A 2 -54.27 16.91 58.54
CA ALA A 2 -53.83 16.80 57.15
C ALA A 2 -54.29 15.45 56.51
N SER A 3 -54.31 15.19 55.20
CA SER A 3 -53.43 15.56 54.08
C SER A 3 -54.14 15.36 52.71
N PRO A 4 -53.64 15.99 51.62
CA PRO A 4 -54.21 15.91 50.27
C PRO A 4 -53.43 15.00 49.29
N LYS A 5 -54.18 14.52 48.27
CA LYS A 5 -53.82 14.26 46.86
C LYS A 5 -52.46 13.60 46.53
N GLY A 6 -52.49 12.30 46.24
CA GLY A 6 -51.45 11.61 45.46
C GLY A 6 -51.60 11.85 43.96
N LYS A 7 -50.63 12.54 43.35
CA LYS A 7 -50.45 12.63 41.89
C LYS A 7 -49.65 11.40 41.43
N GLY A 8 -50.26 10.58 40.58
CA GLY A 8 -49.57 9.51 39.85
C GLY A 8 -48.54 10.08 38.89
N LYS A 9 -47.28 9.71 39.07
CA LYS A 9 -46.15 10.06 38.20
C LYS A 9 -46.06 9.01 37.09
N ALA A 10 -46.32 9.40 35.84
CA ALA A 10 -46.14 8.53 34.69
C ALA A 10 -44.64 8.15 34.53
N PRO A 11 -44.31 6.91 34.13
CA PRO A 11 -42.93 6.54 33.87
C PRO A 11 -42.41 7.29 32.65
N ALA A 12 -41.23 7.89 32.79
CA ALA A 12 -40.50 8.51 31.70
C ALA A 12 -40.18 7.43 30.66
N ALA A 13 -40.62 7.66 29.42
CA ALA A 13 -40.22 6.86 28.27
C ALA A 13 -38.69 6.91 28.16
N ALA A 14 -38.03 5.76 28.31
CA ALA A 14 -36.62 5.61 28.03
C ALA A 14 -36.41 5.93 26.54
N SER A 15 -35.76 7.06 26.26
CA SER A 15 -35.32 7.38 24.91
C SER A 15 -34.24 6.37 24.53
N SER A 16 -34.63 5.30 23.86
CA SER A 16 -33.71 4.43 23.16
C SER A 16 -33.08 5.24 22.02
N SER A 17 -31.96 5.91 22.31
CA SER A 17 -31.08 6.40 21.27
C SER A 17 -30.65 5.18 20.46
N SER A 18 -31.25 5.01 19.29
CA SER A 18 -30.83 4.04 18.31
C SER A 18 -29.39 4.40 17.94
N ALA A 19 -28.43 3.76 18.60
CA ALA A 19 -27.03 3.90 18.26
C ALA A 19 -26.92 3.48 16.79
N THR A 20 -26.62 4.44 15.92
CA THR A 20 -26.33 4.19 14.52
C THR A 20 -25.29 3.06 14.49
N PRO A 21 -25.51 1.96 13.75
CA PRO A 21 -24.57 0.86 13.73
C PRO A 21 -23.19 1.40 13.33
N SER A 22 -22.21 1.22 14.20
CA SER A 22 -20.84 1.66 13.92
C SER A 22 -20.34 0.93 12.68
N ILE A 23 -19.73 1.69 11.75
CA ILE A 23 -19.11 1.11 10.56
C ILE A 23 -18.11 0.04 11.01
N PRO A 24 -18.18 -1.21 10.49
CA PRO A 24 -17.24 -2.26 10.88
C PRO A 24 -15.79 -1.81 10.69
N LEU A 25 -14.91 -2.18 11.64
CA LEU A 25 -13.50 -1.79 11.61
C LEU A 25 -12.79 -2.07 10.27
N PRO A 26 -12.96 -3.23 9.60
CA PRO A 26 -12.32 -3.47 8.31
C PRO A 26 -12.73 -2.43 7.26
N THR A 27 -14.02 -2.11 7.20
CA THR A 27 -14.57 -1.09 6.29
C THR A 27 -14.04 0.29 6.66
N ARG A 28 -14.00 0.65 7.95
CA ARG A 28 -13.47 1.94 8.39
C ARG A 28 -12.00 2.11 8.01
N LEU A 29 -11.18 1.09 8.27
CA LEU A 29 -9.76 1.07 7.88
C LEU A 29 -9.61 1.17 6.36
N GLN A 30 -10.38 0.42 5.57
CA GLN A 30 -10.33 0.47 4.11
C GLN A 30 -10.63 1.86 3.57
N ARG A 31 -11.59 2.57 4.17
CA ARG A 31 -11.92 3.93 3.75
C ARG A 31 -10.85 4.93 4.17
N LYS A 32 -10.41 4.87 5.43
CA LYS A 32 -9.42 5.78 6.03
C LYS A 32 -8.04 5.64 5.40
N LEU A 33 -7.66 4.43 4.98
CA LEU A 33 -6.33 4.13 4.43
C LEU A 33 -6.23 4.22 2.91
N ALA A 34 -7.34 4.46 2.19
CA ALA A 34 -7.34 4.57 0.72
C ALA A 34 -6.37 5.64 0.16
N PRO A 35 -6.16 6.80 0.82
CA PRO A 35 -5.13 7.75 0.38
C PRO A 35 -3.72 7.17 0.30
N PHE A 36 -3.34 6.30 1.24
CA PHE A 36 -2.01 5.70 1.28
C PHE A 36 -1.78 4.73 0.12
N ARG A 37 -2.84 4.06 -0.33
CA ARG A 37 -2.79 3.23 -1.53
C ARG A 37 -2.51 4.06 -2.79
N LYS A 38 -3.20 5.20 -2.95
CA LYS A 38 -2.95 6.13 -4.07
C LYS A 38 -1.56 6.75 -3.98
N ALA A 39 -1.11 7.10 -2.78
CA ALA A 39 0.24 7.63 -2.56
C ALA A 39 1.33 6.61 -2.92
N ALA A 40 1.15 5.33 -2.56
CA ALA A 40 2.10 4.27 -2.94
C ALA A 40 2.25 4.13 -4.46
N LEU A 41 1.14 4.25 -5.21
CA LEU A 41 1.20 4.28 -6.68
C LEU A 41 1.99 5.49 -7.18
N GLY A 42 1.71 6.69 -6.64
CA GLY A 42 2.47 7.90 -6.97
C GLY A 42 3.97 7.79 -6.67
N ILE A 43 4.34 7.13 -5.56
CA ILE A 43 5.74 6.83 -5.23
C ILE A 43 6.38 5.96 -6.31
N ALA A 44 5.75 4.83 -6.64
CA ALA A 44 6.27 3.90 -7.65
C ALA A 44 6.42 4.58 -9.02
N GLU A 45 5.41 5.34 -9.45
CA GLU A 45 5.44 6.08 -10.71
C GLU A 45 6.51 7.18 -10.72
N GLY A 46 6.69 7.92 -9.62
CA GLY A 46 7.71 8.97 -9.52
C GLY A 46 9.12 8.39 -9.55
N ILE A 47 9.33 7.24 -8.92
CA ILE A 47 10.58 6.49 -8.97
C ILE A 47 10.87 6.01 -10.39
N GLN A 48 9.89 5.43 -11.08
CA GLN A 48 10.04 4.96 -12.45
C GLN A 48 10.24 6.11 -13.46
N SER A 49 9.61 7.27 -13.22
CA SER A 49 9.73 8.44 -14.09
C SER A 49 11.14 9.05 -14.06
N THR A 50 11.85 8.90 -12.94
CA THR A 50 13.21 9.40 -12.73
C THR A 50 14.29 8.33 -12.89
N ALA A 51 13.90 7.09 -13.22
CA ALA A 51 14.84 6.04 -13.53
C ALA A 51 15.55 6.32 -14.87
N GLU A 52 16.81 5.89 -14.97
CA GLU A 52 17.62 6.02 -16.19
C GLU A 52 17.02 5.23 -17.37
N SER A 53 16.22 4.20 -17.08
CA SER A 53 15.52 3.37 -18.06
C SER A 53 14.00 3.50 -17.97
N ALA A 54 13.36 3.55 -19.14
CA ALA A 54 11.92 3.40 -19.28
C ALA A 54 11.55 1.91 -19.36
N ILE A 55 10.36 1.53 -18.88
CA ILE A 55 9.82 0.20 -19.17
C ILE A 55 9.13 0.30 -20.53
N THR A 56 9.71 -0.31 -21.55
CA THR A 56 9.25 -0.20 -22.94
C THR A 56 8.33 -1.32 -23.36
N ASP A 57 8.36 -2.46 -22.65
CA ASP A 57 7.49 -3.59 -22.92
C ASP A 57 7.28 -4.47 -21.67
N ILE A 58 6.16 -5.18 -21.63
CA ILE A 58 5.83 -6.20 -20.62
C ILE A 58 5.22 -7.40 -21.34
N VAL A 59 5.99 -8.48 -21.45
CA VAL A 59 5.62 -9.65 -22.26
C VAL A 59 5.36 -10.84 -21.35
N ARG A 60 4.20 -11.50 -21.53
CA ARG A 60 3.91 -12.77 -20.87
C ARG A 60 4.82 -13.86 -21.42
N GLN A 61 5.39 -14.63 -20.53
CA GLN A 61 6.33 -15.69 -20.86
C GLN A 61 5.68 -17.05 -20.64
N ASP A 62 6.01 -18.00 -21.52
CA ASP A 62 5.60 -19.38 -21.35
C ASP A 62 6.32 -19.98 -20.14
N PRO A 63 5.66 -20.64 -19.19
CA PRO A 63 6.32 -21.36 -18.10
C PRO A 63 7.41 -22.35 -18.57
N ALA A 64 7.35 -22.80 -19.82
CA ALA A 64 8.39 -23.60 -20.46
C ALA A 64 9.67 -22.80 -20.85
N TYR A 65 9.77 -21.50 -20.55
CA TYR A 65 10.99 -20.69 -20.69
C TYR A 65 12.04 -21.14 -19.64
N ASP A 66 12.68 -22.27 -19.96
CA ASP A 66 13.51 -23.14 -19.13
C ASP A 66 14.87 -22.52 -18.68
N HIS A 67 15.22 -21.30 -19.08
CA HIS A 67 16.53 -20.71 -18.77
C HIS A 67 16.56 -19.80 -17.54
N LEU A 68 15.41 -19.27 -17.10
CA LEU A 68 15.32 -18.35 -15.96
C LEU A 68 14.84 -19.04 -14.67
N LEU A 69 13.99 -20.06 -14.81
CA LEU A 69 13.40 -20.82 -13.70
C LEU A 69 14.37 -21.71 -12.89
N PRO A 70 15.44 -22.33 -13.45
CA PRO A 70 16.23 -23.30 -12.68
C PRO A 70 17.18 -22.72 -11.64
N LYS A 71 17.50 -21.41 -11.69
CA LYS A 71 18.58 -20.83 -10.87
C LYS A 71 18.18 -20.52 -9.43
N SER A 72 16.89 -20.28 -9.17
CA SER A 72 16.40 -20.06 -7.80
C SER A 72 15.61 -21.26 -7.30
N THR A 73 16.04 -21.77 -6.14
CA THR A 73 15.35 -22.87 -5.45
C THR A 73 13.93 -22.51 -5.02
N TYR A 74 13.60 -21.21 -4.94
CA TYR A 74 12.30 -20.71 -4.51
C TYR A 74 11.18 -21.05 -5.51
N TYR A 75 11.38 -20.84 -6.82
CA TYR A 75 10.32 -21.08 -7.83
C TYR A 75 10.00 -22.55 -8.07
N LYS A 76 10.82 -23.46 -7.55
CA LYS A 76 10.50 -24.90 -7.51
C LYS A 76 9.34 -25.21 -6.56
N TYR A 77 9.00 -24.30 -5.66
CA TYR A 77 7.93 -24.42 -4.67
C TYR A 77 6.75 -23.49 -4.95
N VAL A 78 6.80 -22.75 -6.05
CA VAL A 78 5.71 -21.87 -6.48
C VAL A 78 4.73 -22.71 -7.31
N GLU A 79 3.44 -22.50 -7.11
CA GLU A 79 2.38 -23.29 -7.77
C GLU A 79 2.35 -23.13 -9.29
N ASP A 80 1.70 -24.10 -9.96
CA ASP A 80 1.62 -24.19 -11.42
C ASP A 80 0.79 -23.04 -12.07
N ASP A 81 0.05 -22.25 -11.29
CA ASP A 81 -0.83 -21.18 -11.78
C ASP A 81 -0.14 -19.82 -11.93
N VAL A 82 1.15 -19.74 -11.62
CA VAL A 82 1.92 -18.50 -11.69
C VAL A 82 2.21 -18.07 -13.11
N THR A 83 1.95 -16.80 -13.38
CA THR A 83 2.25 -16.18 -14.67
C THR A 83 3.53 -15.36 -14.60
N PHE A 84 4.44 -15.65 -15.52
CA PHE A 84 5.73 -14.99 -15.64
C PHE A 84 5.66 -13.88 -16.69
N TYR A 85 6.25 -12.73 -16.36
CA TYR A 85 6.34 -11.55 -17.22
C TYR A 85 7.78 -11.07 -17.31
N GLU A 86 8.26 -10.93 -18.54
CA GLU A 86 9.50 -10.22 -18.84
C GLU A 86 9.21 -8.72 -18.95
N VAL A 87 10.01 -7.91 -18.26
CA VAL A 87 9.92 -6.45 -18.28
C VAL A 87 11.12 -5.89 -19.02
N THR A 88 10.90 -5.40 -20.24
CA THR A 88 11.96 -4.81 -21.05
C THR A 88 12.20 -3.37 -20.62
N ARG A 89 13.48 -3.03 -20.40
CA ARG A 89 13.90 -1.69 -20.01
C ARG A 89 14.93 -1.15 -20.98
N GLU A 90 14.68 0.06 -21.49
CA GLU A 90 15.61 0.74 -22.39
C GLU A 90 16.07 2.07 -21.79
N PRO A 91 17.35 2.46 -21.98
CA PRO A 91 17.85 3.75 -21.53
C PRO A 91 17.05 4.89 -22.13
N ARG A 92 16.61 5.86 -21.31
CA ARG A 92 15.85 7.01 -21.82
C ARG A 92 16.65 7.85 -22.83
N ALA A 93 17.99 7.80 -22.77
CA ALA A 93 18.87 8.44 -23.74
C ALA A 93 18.71 7.94 -25.19
N SER A 94 18.12 6.76 -25.41
CA SER A 94 17.82 6.24 -26.76
C SER A 94 16.52 6.79 -27.36
N GLY A 95 15.78 7.63 -26.64
CA GLY A 95 14.43 8.04 -27.04
C GLY A 95 13.33 7.01 -26.66
N ALA A 96 13.65 6.05 -25.79
CA ALA A 96 12.72 5.06 -25.28
C ALA A 96 11.44 5.69 -24.70
N THR A 97 10.28 5.19 -25.14
CA THR A 97 8.96 5.61 -24.65
C THR A 97 8.41 4.55 -23.71
N ASP A 98 7.83 5.02 -22.60
CA ASP A 98 7.23 4.16 -21.60
C ASP A 98 5.96 3.47 -22.14
N CYS A 99 5.78 2.17 -21.88
CA CYS A 99 4.63 1.41 -22.33
C CYS A 99 3.33 1.70 -21.56
N LYS A 100 3.35 2.60 -20.56
CA LYS A 100 2.17 3.05 -19.82
C LYS A 100 1.04 3.45 -20.79
N GLY A 101 -0.12 2.83 -20.61
CA GLY A 101 -1.30 3.03 -21.45
C GLY A 101 -1.39 2.14 -22.70
N SER A 102 -0.30 1.46 -23.07
CA SER A 102 -0.28 0.45 -24.14
C SER A 102 -0.50 -0.97 -23.62
N VAL A 103 -0.31 -1.18 -22.31
CA VAL A 103 -0.52 -2.45 -21.60
C VAL A 103 -1.66 -2.32 -20.58
N GLU A 104 -2.16 -3.45 -20.08
CA GLU A 104 -3.17 -3.46 -19.02
C GLU A 104 -2.67 -2.71 -17.77
N ALA A 105 -3.54 -1.89 -17.18
CA ALA A 105 -3.17 -1.06 -16.04
C ALA A 105 -2.68 -1.89 -14.83
N SER A 106 -3.23 -3.08 -14.61
CA SER A 106 -2.80 -3.97 -13.52
C SER A 106 -1.35 -4.47 -13.73
N LEU A 107 -0.99 -4.87 -14.95
CA LEU A 107 0.35 -5.30 -15.33
C LEU A 107 1.36 -4.16 -15.21
N TRP A 108 1.00 -2.97 -15.69
CA TRP A 108 1.81 -1.77 -15.53
C TRP A 108 2.10 -1.47 -14.06
N ARG A 109 1.05 -1.43 -13.22
CA ARG A 109 1.17 -1.23 -11.77
C ARG A 109 2.07 -2.28 -11.13
N GLY A 110 1.90 -3.55 -11.52
CA GLY A 110 2.71 -4.64 -11.00
C GLY A 110 4.19 -4.45 -11.31
N ALA A 111 4.53 -4.14 -12.56
CA ALA A 111 5.91 -3.93 -13.02
C ALA A 111 6.59 -2.73 -12.35
N ILE A 112 5.88 -1.61 -12.13
CA ILE A 112 6.47 -0.47 -11.42
C ILE A 112 6.52 -0.65 -9.91
N MET A 113 5.66 -1.47 -9.32
CA MET A 113 5.67 -1.75 -7.88
C MET A 113 6.70 -2.83 -7.52
N HIS A 114 7.11 -3.64 -8.49
CA HIS A 114 8.19 -4.60 -8.33
C HIS A 114 9.42 -3.94 -7.69
N THR A 115 9.87 -4.47 -6.54
CA THR A 115 11.00 -3.95 -5.73
C THR A 115 10.81 -2.58 -5.07
N ASN A 116 9.58 -2.06 -5.03
CA ASN A 116 9.25 -0.79 -4.40
C ASN A 116 8.43 -0.92 -3.11
N CYS A 117 8.09 -2.13 -2.65
CA CYS A 117 7.40 -2.36 -1.37
C CYS A 117 8.11 -1.73 -0.17
N GLN A 118 9.42 -1.96 -0.05
CA GLN A 118 10.23 -1.45 1.05
C GLN A 118 10.25 0.08 1.09
N LYS A 119 10.40 0.72 -0.08
CA LYS A 119 10.38 2.17 -0.25
C LYS A 119 9.01 2.75 0.08
N ALA A 120 7.93 2.11 -0.37
CA ALA A 120 6.57 2.54 -0.08
C ALA A 120 6.27 2.48 1.43
N VAL A 121 6.62 1.38 2.10
CA VAL A 121 6.45 1.27 3.56
C VAL A 121 7.28 2.32 4.29
N TYR A 122 8.56 2.50 3.93
CA TYR A 122 9.43 3.53 4.53
C TYR A 122 8.83 4.94 4.45
N CYS A 123 8.30 5.31 3.28
CA CYS A 123 7.74 6.64 3.05
C CYS A 123 6.39 6.86 3.74
N LEU A 124 5.60 5.79 3.97
CA LEU A 124 4.21 5.91 4.42
C LEU A 124 3.99 5.53 5.89
N LEU A 125 4.85 4.71 6.49
CA LEU A 125 4.64 4.10 7.81
C LEU A 125 4.31 5.13 8.91
N GLU A 126 5.09 6.20 9.00
CA GLU A 126 4.90 7.22 10.04
C GLU A 126 3.58 7.99 9.87
N LYS A 127 3.21 8.34 8.63
CA LYS A 127 1.93 9.02 8.38
C LYS A 127 0.73 8.07 8.60
N VAL A 128 0.88 6.77 8.31
CA VAL A 128 -0.15 5.77 8.68
C VAL A 128 -0.29 5.67 10.20
N ARG A 129 0.83 5.63 10.95
CA ARG A 129 0.84 5.63 12.42
C ARG A 129 0.14 6.87 12.97
N GLU A 130 0.48 8.04 12.45
CA GLU A 130 -0.14 9.33 12.83
C GLU A 130 -1.66 9.29 12.62
N VAL A 131 -2.13 8.95 11.41
CA VAL A 131 -3.55 8.92 11.06
C VAL A 131 -4.33 7.89 11.88
N LEU A 132 -3.74 6.73 12.18
CA LEU A 132 -4.40 5.69 12.97
C LEU A 132 -4.25 5.87 14.48
N SER A 133 -3.37 6.75 14.96
CA SER A 133 -3.20 7.01 16.40
C SER A 133 -4.46 7.57 17.07
N GLY A 134 -5.26 8.32 16.30
CA GLY A 134 -6.56 8.83 16.74
C GLY A 134 -7.72 7.85 16.57
N ASP A 135 -7.51 6.68 15.98
CA ASP A 135 -8.56 5.68 15.80
C ASP A 135 -8.76 4.88 17.11
N PRO A 136 -9.96 4.87 17.72
CA PRO A 136 -10.17 4.29 19.04
C PRO A 136 -10.01 2.76 19.06
N ASP A 137 -10.14 2.08 17.92
CA ASP A 137 -10.03 0.62 17.86
C ASP A 137 -8.65 0.14 17.43
N VAL A 138 -7.74 1.05 17.03
CA VAL A 138 -6.36 0.70 16.65
C VAL A 138 -5.44 0.85 17.86
N GLU A 139 -4.56 -0.13 18.04
CA GLU A 139 -3.54 -0.16 19.09
C GLU A 139 -2.16 0.18 18.54
N GLN A 140 -1.80 -0.42 17.39
CA GLN A 140 -0.42 -0.38 16.90
C GLN A 140 -0.36 -0.59 15.38
N VAL A 141 0.67 0.01 14.76
CA VAL A 141 1.08 -0.27 13.37
C VAL A 141 2.56 -0.65 13.33
N ASP A 142 2.87 -1.82 12.79
CA ASP A 142 4.22 -2.38 12.67
C ASP A 142 4.62 -2.56 11.21
N TRP A 143 5.89 -2.36 10.90
CA TRP A 143 6.48 -2.88 9.67
C TRP A 143 6.73 -4.38 9.83
N LEU A 144 6.27 -5.21 8.87
CA LEU A 144 6.63 -6.63 8.77
C LEU A 144 7.17 -7.00 7.40
N GLN A 145 7.99 -8.04 7.36
CA GLN A 145 8.39 -8.72 6.13
C GLN A 145 7.70 -10.09 6.00
N ARG A 146 7.35 -10.44 4.77
CA ARG A 146 6.72 -11.72 4.41
C ARG A 146 7.33 -12.27 3.14
N VAL A 147 7.35 -13.58 3.03
CA VAL A 147 7.53 -14.23 1.73
C VAL A 147 6.15 -14.45 1.15
N ILE A 148 5.95 -14.02 -0.08
CA ILE A 148 4.66 -14.11 -0.77
C ILE A 148 4.69 -15.28 -1.74
N GLN A 149 3.53 -15.88 -2.04
CA GLN A 149 3.36 -16.70 -3.23
C GLN A 149 2.77 -15.80 -4.32
N PRO A 150 3.56 -15.40 -5.33
CA PRO A 150 3.10 -14.47 -6.35
C PRO A 150 2.13 -15.18 -7.31
N THR A 151 1.07 -14.51 -7.79
CA THR A 151 0.36 -15.00 -9.00
C THR A 151 1.03 -14.47 -10.26
N ASN A 152 1.69 -13.30 -10.15
CA ASN A 152 2.50 -12.70 -11.20
C ASN A 152 3.95 -12.52 -10.76
N VAL A 153 4.88 -12.92 -11.63
CA VAL A 153 6.33 -12.79 -11.42
C VAL A 153 6.86 -11.86 -12.50
N PHE A 154 7.47 -10.74 -12.09
CA PHE A 154 8.12 -9.80 -12.99
C PHE A 154 9.63 -9.98 -12.93
N PHE A 155 10.26 -10.24 -14.05
CA PHE A 155 11.72 -10.27 -14.16
C PHE A 155 12.19 -9.25 -15.21
N PRO A 156 13.24 -8.48 -14.92
CA PRO A 156 13.75 -7.51 -15.88
C PRO A 156 14.61 -8.25 -16.92
N SER A 157 14.46 -7.88 -18.20
CA SER A 157 15.14 -8.55 -19.33
C SER A 157 16.67 -8.42 -19.30
N ASP A 158 17.20 -7.54 -18.44
CA ASP A 158 18.62 -7.23 -18.31
C ASP A 158 19.29 -7.95 -17.12
N ARG A 159 18.58 -8.82 -16.40
CA ARG A 159 19.13 -9.59 -15.27
C ARG A 159 18.85 -11.09 -15.39
N ASP A 160 19.77 -11.79 -16.04
CA ASP A 160 19.68 -13.24 -16.28
C ASP A 160 20.03 -14.11 -15.05
N ASP A 161 20.49 -13.52 -13.94
CA ASP A 161 21.09 -14.24 -12.81
C ASP A 161 20.46 -13.97 -11.43
N GLU A 162 19.68 -12.91 -11.26
CA GLU A 162 19.01 -12.59 -10.01
C GLU A 162 17.52 -12.94 -10.08
N VAL A 163 17.15 -14.16 -9.71
CA VAL A 163 15.73 -14.48 -9.51
C VAL A 163 15.35 -14.07 -8.08
N PRO A 164 14.56 -13.00 -7.90
CA PRO A 164 14.34 -12.45 -6.57
C PRO A 164 13.54 -13.44 -5.71
N ILE A 165 13.98 -13.60 -4.46
CA ILE A 165 13.10 -14.11 -3.40
C ILE A 165 12.11 -12.98 -3.14
N TYR A 166 10.81 -13.23 -3.31
CA TYR A 166 9.75 -12.26 -3.03
C TYR A 166 9.52 -12.06 -1.54
N THR A 167 10.56 -11.56 -0.88
CA THR A 167 10.43 -10.90 0.42
C THR A 167 9.73 -9.58 0.18
N HIS A 168 8.68 -9.35 0.95
CA HIS A 168 7.73 -8.28 0.74
C HIS A 168 7.49 -7.54 2.03
N ASP A 169 7.51 -6.22 1.94
CA ASP A 169 7.33 -5.31 3.07
C ASP A 169 5.88 -4.86 3.15
N ILE A 170 5.27 -5.06 4.32
CA ILE A 170 3.87 -4.73 4.61
C ILE A 170 3.75 -3.98 5.93
N MET A 171 2.59 -3.34 6.12
CA MET A 171 2.21 -2.76 7.40
C MET A 171 1.17 -3.65 8.08
N ARG A 172 1.46 -4.11 9.30
CA ARG A 172 0.48 -4.82 10.16
C ARG A 172 -0.18 -3.82 11.09
N ILE A 173 -1.50 -3.86 11.16
CA ILE A 173 -2.30 -3.07 12.08
C ILE A 173 -2.88 -4.01 13.14
N LYS A 174 -2.60 -3.74 14.41
CA LYS A 174 -3.18 -4.44 15.56
C LYS A 174 -4.34 -3.61 16.11
N SER A 175 -5.51 -4.23 16.23
CA SER A 175 -6.66 -3.63 16.92
C SER A 175 -6.61 -3.87 18.43
N ARG A 176 -7.24 -3.00 19.21
CA ARG A 176 -7.38 -3.16 20.67
C ARG A 176 -8.17 -4.40 21.08
N GLN A 177 -8.99 -4.92 20.17
CA GLN A 177 -9.76 -6.16 20.38
C GLN A 177 -8.94 -7.42 20.06
N GLY A 178 -7.68 -7.29 19.65
CA GLY A 178 -6.78 -8.40 19.35
C GLY A 178 -6.81 -8.89 17.90
N SER A 179 -7.70 -8.36 17.05
CA SER A 179 -7.70 -8.63 15.61
C SER A 179 -6.52 -7.95 14.92
N PHE A 180 -6.02 -8.59 13.85
CA PHE A 180 -4.92 -8.06 13.04
C PHE A 180 -5.37 -7.84 11.60
N PHE A 181 -4.85 -6.76 11.01
CA PHE A 181 -5.04 -6.40 9.62
C PHE A 181 -3.68 -6.21 8.93
N VAL A 182 -3.66 -6.37 7.62
CA VAL A 182 -2.51 -6.16 6.77
C VAL A 182 -2.86 -5.08 5.75
N LEU A 183 -2.08 -4.00 5.76
CA LEU A 183 -2.07 -2.98 4.73
C LEU A 183 -0.90 -3.27 3.79
N ASP A 184 -1.23 -3.67 2.57
CA ASP A 184 -0.30 -4.03 1.51
C ASP A 184 -0.54 -3.12 0.29
N VAL A 185 0.11 -1.96 0.31
CA VAL A 185 -0.11 -0.91 -0.70
C VAL A 185 0.56 -1.21 -2.05
N THR A 186 1.33 -2.30 -2.13
CA THR A 186 2.14 -2.69 -3.30
C THR A 186 1.81 -4.10 -3.81
N PHE A 187 0.64 -4.62 -3.45
CA PHE A 187 0.25 -6.01 -3.78
C PHE A 187 -0.03 -6.23 -5.28
N ASP A 188 -0.19 -5.16 -6.08
CA ASP A 188 -0.29 -5.29 -7.54
C ASP A 188 0.95 -5.99 -8.14
N GLN A 189 2.12 -5.87 -7.50
CA GLN A 189 3.35 -6.52 -7.97
C GLN A 189 3.26 -8.05 -8.01
N PHE A 190 2.22 -8.61 -7.38
CA PHE A 190 1.94 -10.04 -7.36
C PHE A 190 0.63 -10.39 -8.06
N GLY A 191 -0.02 -9.45 -8.77
CA GLY A 191 -1.28 -9.68 -9.47
C GLY A 191 -2.56 -9.53 -8.64
N LEU A 192 -2.46 -8.95 -7.43
CA LEU A 192 -3.59 -8.86 -6.49
C LEU A 192 -3.99 -7.40 -6.24
N GLU A 193 -5.25 -7.06 -6.50
CA GLU A 193 -5.74 -5.67 -6.42
C GLU A 193 -6.18 -5.26 -5.00
N LYS A 194 -6.61 -6.23 -4.18
CA LYS A 194 -6.97 -5.97 -2.79
C LYS A 194 -5.70 -5.60 -2.03
N TRP A 195 -5.77 -4.52 -1.25
CA TRP A 195 -4.60 -3.93 -0.58
C TRP A 195 -4.79 -3.80 0.94
N LEU A 196 -5.95 -4.20 1.46
CA LEU A 196 -6.22 -4.29 2.89
C LEU A 196 -6.90 -5.62 3.19
N PHE A 197 -6.35 -6.36 4.14
CA PHE A 197 -6.80 -7.69 4.52
C PHE A 197 -6.93 -7.81 6.04
N THR A 198 -7.78 -8.72 6.49
CA THR A 198 -7.56 -9.34 7.79
C THR A 198 -6.30 -10.22 7.73
N MET A 199 -5.62 -10.44 8.85
CA MET A 199 -4.47 -11.35 8.88
C MET A 199 -4.86 -12.78 8.45
N LYS A 200 -6.09 -13.21 8.76
CA LYS A 200 -6.61 -14.50 8.29
C LYS A 200 -6.68 -14.53 6.76
N GLU A 201 -7.38 -13.58 6.14
CA GLU A 201 -7.46 -13.51 4.67
C GLU A 201 -6.07 -13.43 4.03
N TYR A 202 -5.14 -12.67 4.61
CA TYR A 202 -3.79 -12.54 4.08
C TYR A 202 -3.01 -13.86 4.15
N ASN A 203 -3.14 -14.61 5.25
CA ASN A 203 -2.50 -15.92 5.40
C ASN A 203 -3.16 -17.01 4.54
N ASP A 204 -4.47 -16.88 4.28
CA ASP A 204 -5.25 -17.81 3.47
C ASP A 204 -4.92 -17.70 1.96
N LEU A 205 -4.17 -16.67 1.52
CA LEU A 205 -3.68 -16.52 0.13
C LEU A 205 -2.57 -17.54 -0.24
N GLU A 206 -2.49 -18.66 0.47
CA GLU A 206 -1.49 -19.74 0.31
C GLU A 206 -0.04 -19.23 0.19
N LEU A 207 0.25 -18.07 0.80
CA LEU A 207 1.60 -17.49 0.84
C LEU A 207 2.54 -18.49 1.52
N ILE A 208 3.56 -18.95 0.79
CA ILE A 208 4.54 -19.97 1.19
C ILE A 208 4.70 -20.00 2.72
N GLN A 209 4.09 -21.01 3.35
CA GLN A 209 3.99 -21.19 4.81
C GLN A 209 5.35 -21.43 5.50
N VAL A 210 6.44 -21.39 4.74
CA VAL A 210 7.74 -21.92 5.14
C VAL A 210 8.57 -20.90 5.94
N MET A 211 8.28 -19.59 5.85
CA MET A 211 9.03 -18.58 6.62
C MET A 211 8.10 -17.75 7.52
N ARG A 212 8.26 -17.93 8.83
CA ARG A 212 7.50 -17.18 9.83
C ARG A 212 7.64 -15.67 9.62
N PRO A 213 6.62 -14.90 10.03
CA PRO A 213 6.73 -13.47 10.21
C PRO A 213 8.01 -13.06 10.94
N ASN A 214 8.98 -12.48 10.24
CA ASN A 214 10.09 -11.85 10.94
C ASN A 214 9.66 -10.44 11.29
N LYS A 215 9.50 -10.18 12.60
CA LYS A 215 9.46 -8.80 13.08
C LYS A 215 10.79 -8.19 12.69
N VAL A 216 10.75 -7.22 11.79
CA VAL A 216 11.95 -6.52 11.36
C VAL A 216 12.44 -5.62 12.47
N LYS A 217 13.77 -5.50 12.58
CA LYS A 217 14.37 -4.38 13.31
C LYS A 217 14.28 -3.17 12.38
N GLU A 218 13.23 -2.36 12.53
CA GLU A 218 12.92 -1.24 11.63
C GLU A 218 14.16 -0.38 11.36
N ASP A 219 14.93 -0.03 12.40
CA ASP A 219 16.17 0.76 12.27
C ASP A 219 17.22 0.11 11.36
N ALA A 220 17.36 -1.22 11.40
CA ALA A 220 18.31 -1.94 10.56
C ALA A 220 17.85 -1.98 9.09
N VAL A 221 16.55 -2.16 8.87
CA VAL A 221 15.94 -2.12 7.52
C VAL A 221 16.09 -0.74 6.92
N ILE A 222 15.78 0.31 7.69
CA ILE A 222 15.95 1.71 7.28
C ILE A 222 17.41 1.99 6.97
N ALA A 223 18.34 1.61 7.84
CA ALA A 223 19.76 1.84 7.63
C ALA A 223 20.27 1.20 6.34
N GLU A 224 19.82 -0.01 6.02
CA GLU A 224 20.19 -0.69 4.77
C GLU A 224 19.56 -0.03 3.54
N LEU A 225 18.28 0.30 3.62
CA LEU A 225 17.56 0.97 2.55
C LEU A 225 18.17 2.34 2.20
N LEU A 226 18.64 3.09 3.20
CA LEU A 226 19.29 4.37 3.00
C LEU A 226 20.67 4.27 2.32
N LYS A 227 21.37 3.12 2.44
CA LYS A 227 22.60 2.89 1.68
C LYS A 227 22.32 2.67 0.20
N GLN A 228 21.22 1.99 -0.12
CA GLN A 228 20.82 1.66 -1.49
C GLN A 228 20.19 2.85 -2.23
N GLY A 229 19.62 3.79 -1.49
CA GLY A 229 18.97 4.98 -2.04
C GLY A 229 19.22 6.22 -1.18
N PRO A 230 20.38 6.90 -1.30
CA PRO A 230 20.69 8.10 -0.49
C PRO A 230 19.68 9.24 -0.70
N GLY A 231 19.00 9.29 -1.85
CA GLY A 231 17.91 10.24 -2.13
C GLY A 231 16.55 9.87 -1.49
N LEU A 232 16.42 8.72 -0.84
CA LEU A 232 15.14 8.26 -0.28
C LEU A 232 14.58 9.13 0.85
N PRO A 233 15.39 9.76 1.74
CA PRO A 233 14.88 10.76 2.68
C PRO A 233 14.21 11.94 1.98
N ALA A 234 14.77 12.41 0.86
CA ALA A 234 14.16 13.48 0.07
C ALA A 234 12.84 13.03 -0.57
N VAL A 235 12.80 11.80 -1.08
CA VAL A 235 11.55 11.16 -1.57
C VAL A 235 10.50 11.12 -0.48
N LYS A 236 10.85 10.64 0.72
CA LYS A 236 9.94 10.60 1.88
C LYS A 236 9.41 12.00 2.23
N ALA A 237 10.28 13.00 2.32
CA ALA A 237 9.88 14.37 2.59
C ALA A 237 8.95 14.94 1.48
N GLY A 238 9.18 14.57 0.22
CA GLY A 238 8.31 14.92 -0.90
C GLY A 238 6.91 14.30 -0.79
N VAL A 239 6.84 13.02 -0.40
CA VAL A 239 5.57 12.31 -0.13
C VAL A 239 4.81 12.97 1.02
N GLU A 240 5.48 13.24 2.13
CA GLU A 240 4.89 13.88 3.31
C GLU A 240 4.33 15.28 2.95
N ARG A 241 5.06 16.05 2.14
CA ARG A 241 4.60 17.34 1.63
C ARG A 241 3.36 17.20 0.73
N ALA A 242 3.37 16.26 -0.22
CA ALA A 242 2.23 16.01 -1.09
C ALA A 242 0.95 15.65 -0.29
N MET A 243 1.12 14.80 0.74
CA MET A 243 0.03 14.39 1.62
C MET A 243 -0.50 15.57 2.46
N ALA A 244 0.38 16.41 3.00
CA ALA A 244 -0.01 17.61 3.76
C ALA A 244 -0.71 18.66 2.89
N GLU A 245 -0.29 18.83 1.64
CA GLU A 245 -0.96 19.70 0.66
C GLU A 245 -2.36 19.18 0.34
N ALA A 246 -2.52 17.87 0.14
CA ALA A 246 -3.83 17.25 -0.05
C ALA A 246 -4.74 17.44 1.16
N GLU A 247 -4.22 17.21 2.36
CA GLU A 247 -4.95 17.45 3.61
C GLU A 247 -5.41 18.92 3.73
N THR A 248 -4.55 19.87 3.39
CA THR A 248 -4.88 21.30 3.40
C THR A 248 -6.00 21.64 2.41
N GLU A 249 -6.04 21.00 1.25
CA GLU A 249 -7.12 21.18 0.27
C GLU A 249 -8.42 20.54 0.73
N TRP A 250 -8.36 19.30 1.23
CA TRP A 250 -9.53 18.61 1.77
C TRP A 250 -10.14 19.38 2.94
N ALA A 251 -9.31 20.02 3.78
CA ALA A 251 -9.77 20.86 4.89
C ALA A 251 -10.59 22.07 4.42
N LYS A 252 -10.32 22.64 3.23
CA LYS A 252 -11.14 23.72 2.65
C LYS A 252 -12.56 23.25 2.32
N GLU A 253 -12.73 21.95 2.13
CA GLU A 253 -14.03 21.30 1.90
C GLU A 253 -14.64 20.71 3.19
N GLY A 254 -14.06 21.01 4.36
CA GLY A 254 -14.52 20.47 5.65
C GLY A 254 -14.14 19.01 5.90
N VAL A 255 -13.23 18.44 5.10
CA VAL A 255 -12.77 17.06 5.22
C VAL A 255 -11.44 17.01 5.97
N ARG A 256 -11.32 16.08 6.91
CA ARG A 256 -10.10 15.79 7.67
C ARG A 256 -9.87 14.29 7.73
N TRP A 257 -8.68 13.86 8.18
CA TRP A 257 -8.37 12.43 8.33
C TRP A 257 -9.35 11.70 9.25
N GLU A 258 -9.83 12.36 10.30
CA GLU A 258 -10.69 11.77 11.32
C GLU A 258 -12.12 11.52 10.83
N ASN A 259 -12.53 12.13 9.72
CA ASN A 259 -13.85 11.94 9.14
C ASN A 259 -13.83 11.34 7.74
N PHE A 260 -12.66 10.95 7.23
CA PHE A 260 -12.47 10.44 5.87
C PHE A 260 -13.28 9.15 5.62
N GLU A 261 -13.50 8.34 6.66
CA GLU A 261 -14.31 7.12 6.62
C GLU A 261 -15.81 7.36 6.41
N THR A 262 -16.27 8.57 6.75
CA THR A 262 -17.69 8.96 6.67
C THR A 262 -18.07 9.47 5.29
N LEU A 263 -17.07 9.78 4.45
CA LEU A 263 -17.28 10.24 3.08
C LEU A 263 -17.97 9.17 2.25
N THR A 264 -18.87 9.61 1.38
CA THR A 264 -19.39 8.77 0.29
C THR A 264 -18.26 8.34 -0.63
N ASP A 265 -18.43 7.22 -1.34
CA ASP A 265 -17.38 6.74 -2.24
C ASP A 265 -17.12 7.73 -3.40
N HIS A 266 -18.14 8.46 -3.87
CA HIS A 266 -17.98 9.51 -4.87
C HIS A 266 -17.14 10.70 -4.34
N GLN A 267 -17.42 11.19 -3.13
CA GLN A 267 -16.62 12.25 -2.52
C GLN A 267 -15.18 11.79 -2.32
N ARG A 268 -14.99 10.56 -1.85
CA ARG A 268 -13.66 10.00 -1.62
C ARG A 268 -12.89 9.88 -2.91
N GLU A 269 -13.47 9.31 -3.96
CA GLU A 269 -12.77 9.18 -5.25
C GLU A 269 -12.41 10.55 -5.82
N ARG A 270 -13.28 11.55 -5.70
CA ARG A 270 -12.97 12.93 -6.12
C ARG A 270 -11.79 13.53 -5.35
N LEU A 271 -11.72 13.34 -4.04
CA LEU A 271 -10.61 13.88 -3.22
C LEU A 271 -9.31 13.11 -3.43
N LEU A 272 -9.41 11.82 -3.73
CA LEU A 272 -8.28 10.94 -4.04
C LEU A 272 -7.77 11.14 -5.49
N SER A 273 -8.62 11.68 -6.37
CA SER A 273 -8.27 12.01 -7.74
C SER A 273 -7.12 13.01 -7.74
N GLY A 274 -6.01 12.64 -8.38
CA GLY A 274 -4.80 13.47 -8.45
C GLY A 274 -3.86 13.36 -7.25
N LEU A 275 -4.19 12.63 -6.18
CA LEU A 275 -3.24 12.40 -5.08
C LEU A 275 -2.01 11.61 -5.57
N ALA A 276 -2.23 10.58 -6.39
CA ALA A 276 -1.15 9.81 -7.00
C ALA A 276 -0.23 10.71 -7.84
N ASP A 277 -0.80 11.54 -8.73
CA ASP A 277 -0.06 12.47 -9.60
C ASP A 277 0.73 13.50 -8.79
N ARG A 278 0.13 14.05 -7.73
CA ARG A 278 0.81 14.99 -6.82
C ARG A 278 2.01 14.33 -6.14
N VAL A 279 1.80 13.13 -5.60
CA VAL A 279 2.88 12.37 -4.96
C VAL A 279 3.97 12.06 -5.99
N GLN A 280 3.60 11.60 -7.19
CA GLN A 280 4.53 11.38 -8.30
C GLN A 280 5.36 12.63 -8.57
N GLN A 281 4.72 13.79 -8.76
CA GLN A 281 5.40 15.05 -9.03
C GLN A 281 6.43 15.40 -7.93
N ARG A 282 6.04 15.30 -6.65
CA ARG A 282 6.96 15.60 -5.53
C ARG A 282 8.12 14.61 -5.45
N VAL A 283 7.88 13.34 -5.77
CA VAL A 283 8.93 12.32 -5.84
C VAL A 283 9.91 12.63 -6.99
N VAL A 284 9.40 13.04 -8.16
CA VAL A 284 10.25 13.47 -9.28
C VAL A 284 11.11 14.66 -8.87
N GLU A 285 10.50 15.73 -8.34
CA GLU A 285 11.20 16.94 -7.88
C GLU A 285 12.28 16.61 -6.84
N ALA A 286 11.97 15.74 -5.88
CA ALA A 286 12.91 15.34 -4.84
C ALA A 286 14.12 14.58 -5.39
N ARG A 287 13.92 13.70 -6.38
CA ARG A 287 15.00 12.90 -6.96
C ARG A 287 15.86 13.68 -7.95
N THR A 288 15.29 14.66 -8.65
CA THR A 288 16.06 15.52 -9.57
C THR A 288 16.83 16.64 -8.85
N SER A 289 16.41 16.98 -7.63
CA SER A 289 17.03 18.05 -6.84
C SER A 289 18.02 17.53 -5.78
N ALA A 290 18.07 16.21 -5.56
CA ALA A 290 19.03 15.61 -4.66
C ALA A 290 20.44 15.67 -5.29
N PRO A 291 21.43 16.26 -4.59
CA PRO A 291 22.82 16.35 -5.07
C PRO A 291 23.50 14.98 -5.14
#